data_AF-A0A2D7RWZ0-F1
#
_entry.id   AF-A0A2D7RWZ0-F1
#
_cell.length_a   1.000
_cell.length_b   1.000
_cell.length_c   1.000
_cell.angle_alpha   90.00
_cell.angle_beta   90.00
_cell.angle_gamma   90.00
#
_symmetry.space_group_name_H-M   'P 1'
#
loop_
_entity.id
_entity.type
_entity.pdbx_description
1 polymer ?
#
loop_
_entity_poly.entity_id
_entity_poly.type
_entity_poly.pdbx_seq_one_letter_code
_entity_poly.pdbx_strand_id
1 'polypeptide(L)'
;MSAVDEDFAGIATVTISASDGEQITETAVTFVINNINDAPRIDSSGIKRIVAKAGSTLTVSVPAHVSDVDHEFSELWIDVDTYDAGSATYDFDTGLITMKWDEAGTELVTITAIDPEGESATHIIEIEVVDSLPLAWESMGTQGDISASFDTMDYSTNPVATVAELTNHGLTNVEIRWQVCNSLTGVCTDMGAAFGFSPFTVQANEGVGLRVGDYIGLTVKAVDSSGFDRKSEMLKTYALEPSDISQEPIGEENPSSESPTSSLFLAAGAAGALALIAATGVIVTNRRREPETPTAMLVDAPLPLPPEGLPEGWTMEQWQYYGLEYLRGER
;
A
#
# COMPACT_ATOMS: atom_id res chain seq x y z
N MET A 1 4.53 38.10 -26.69
CA MET A 1 4.22 36.67 -26.94
C MET A 1 5.37 35.87 -26.34
N SER A 2 5.11 34.70 -25.75
CA SER A 2 6.19 33.89 -25.17
C SER A 2 6.87 33.11 -26.29
N ALA A 3 8.09 33.50 -26.65
CA ALA A 3 9.01 32.66 -27.40
C ALA A 3 9.89 31.94 -26.36
N VAL A 4 9.31 30.89 -25.76
CA VAL A 4 9.96 29.95 -24.83
C VAL A 4 9.40 28.56 -25.19
N ASP A 5 9.57 28.25 -26.47
CA ASP A 5 9.55 26.90 -27.00
C ASP A 5 11.03 26.66 -27.33
N GLU A 6 11.69 25.79 -26.58
CA GLU A 6 13.15 25.60 -26.70
C GLU A 6 13.48 24.77 -27.95
N ASP A 7 12.50 23.98 -28.43
CA ASP A 7 12.53 23.13 -29.61
C ASP A 7 12.20 23.93 -30.92
N PHE A 8 12.13 25.27 -30.88
CA PHE A 8 11.72 26.09 -32.04
C PHE A 8 12.88 26.43 -32.99
N ALA A 9 12.94 25.76 -34.14
CA ALA A 9 13.70 26.21 -35.31
C ALA A 9 12.83 27.00 -36.33
N GLY A 10 13.43 27.98 -36.99
CA GLY A 10 12.77 28.75 -38.05
C GLY A 10 13.05 30.26 -38.02
N ILE A 11 12.05 31.05 -38.40
CA ILE A 11 12.19 32.51 -38.57
C ILE A 11 11.26 33.25 -37.61
N ALA A 12 11.84 34.00 -36.66
CA ALA A 12 11.10 34.86 -35.73
C ALA A 12 11.25 36.33 -36.14
N THR A 13 10.13 37.05 -36.26
CA THR A 13 10.13 38.51 -36.52
C THR A 13 9.66 39.27 -35.30
N VAL A 14 10.49 40.20 -34.81
CA VAL A 14 10.21 41.06 -33.65
C VAL A 14 10.05 42.50 -34.15
N THR A 15 8.84 43.06 -34.03
CA THR A 15 8.61 44.49 -34.27
C THR A 15 9.03 45.28 -33.02
N ILE A 16 10.09 46.08 -33.16
CA ILE A 16 10.52 47.03 -32.14
C ILE A 16 9.81 48.36 -32.42
N SER A 17 9.11 48.90 -31.42
CA SER A 17 8.41 50.17 -31.49
C SER A 17 9.08 51.18 -30.55
N ALA A 18 9.39 52.38 -31.05
CA ALA A 18 10.05 53.45 -30.30
C ALA A 18 9.23 54.75 -30.38
N SER A 19 9.12 55.47 -29.28
CA SER A 19 8.32 56.70 -29.18
C SER A 19 8.99 57.74 -28.27
N ASP A 20 8.83 59.01 -28.62
CA ASP A 20 9.22 60.18 -27.84
C ASP A 20 8.06 60.78 -27.01
N GLY A 21 6.85 60.24 -27.17
CA GLY A 21 5.61 60.75 -26.56
C GLY A 21 4.69 61.54 -27.49
N GLU A 22 5.18 61.97 -28.67
CA GLU A 22 4.36 62.63 -29.71
C GLU A 22 4.28 61.78 -30.99
N GLN A 23 5.34 61.06 -31.34
CA GLN A 23 5.45 60.20 -32.53
C GLN A 23 5.88 58.79 -32.17
N ILE A 24 5.64 57.85 -33.10
CA ILE A 24 6.02 56.44 -32.99
C ILE A 24 6.74 56.03 -34.28
N THR A 25 7.83 55.28 -34.16
CA THR A 25 8.53 54.61 -35.27
C THR A 25 8.67 53.14 -34.96
N GLU A 26 8.36 52.29 -35.94
CA GLU A 26 8.47 50.84 -35.80
C GLU A 26 9.53 50.26 -36.74
N THR A 27 10.15 49.15 -36.36
CA THR A 27 11.14 48.44 -37.18
C THR A 27 11.06 46.95 -36.89
N ALA A 28 10.85 46.14 -37.93
CA ALA A 28 10.88 44.69 -37.84
C ALA A 28 12.32 44.18 -37.88
N VAL A 29 12.73 43.43 -36.86
CA VAL A 29 13.99 42.68 -36.82
C VAL A 29 13.67 41.21 -37.03
N THR A 30 14.33 40.58 -37.98
CA THR A 30 14.14 39.15 -38.29
C THR A 30 15.33 38.34 -37.79
N PHE A 31 15.03 37.35 -36.95
CA PHE A 31 15.97 36.36 -36.44
C PHE A 31 15.77 35.05 -37.21
N VAL A 32 16.86 34.39 -37.56
CA VAL A 32 16.87 33.02 -38.07
C VAL A 32 17.44 32.15 -36.97
N ILE A 33 16.62 31.24 -36.44
CA ILE A 33 17.02 30.20 -35.51
C ILE A 33 17.28 28.96 -36.36
N ASN A 34 18.53 28.52 -36.40
CA ASN A 34 18.92 27.29 -37.07
C ASN A 34 18.59 26.10 -36.17
N ASN A 35 18.22 24.97 -36.77
CA ASN A 35 18.15 23.72 -36.04
C ASN A 35 19.53 23.31 -35.52
N ILE A 36 19.55 22.68 -34.36
CA ILE A 36 20.70 21.97 -33.78
C ILE A 36 20.12 20.62 -33.33
N ASN A 37 20.80 19.52 -33.62
CA ASN A 37 20.29 18.18 -33.34
C ASN A 37 19.93 18.03 -31.85
N ASP A 38 18.68 17.72 -31.57
CA ASP A 38 18.20 17.29 -30.26
C ASP A 38 18.32 15.78 -30.12
N ALA A 39 18.76 15.28 -28.97
CA ALA A 39 18.89 13.84 -28.75
C ALA A 39 17.53 13.17 -28.44
N PRO A 40 17.31 11.89 -28.84
CA PRO A 40 16.06 11.17 -28.59
C PRO A 40 15.61 11.20 -27.13
N ARG A 41 14.31 11.38 -26.91
CA ARG A 41 13.70 11.54 -25.58
C ARG A 41 12.86 10.29 -25.24
N ILE A 42 13.12 9.66 -24.09
CA ILE A 42 12.42 8.43 -23.64
C ILE A 42 11.49 8.73 -22.44
N ASP A 43 10.17 8.74 -22.66
CA ASP A 43 9.19 8.76 -21.57
C ASP A 43 9.03 7.39 -20.92
N SER A 44 9.82 7.19 -19.87
CA SER A 44 9.76 6.07 -18.94
C SER A 44 8.39 5.84 -18.25
N SER A 45 7.41 6.76 -18.37
CA SER A 45 6.10 6.63 -17.73
C SER A 45 5.36 5.37 -18.19
N GLY A 46 5.03 4.48 -17.24
CA GLY A 46 4.41 3.19 -17.52
C GLY A 46 5.38 2.04 -17.85
N ILE A 47 6.66 2.32 -18.12
CA ILE A 47 7.69 1.30 -18.42
C ILE A 47 8.83 1.22 -17.39
N LYS A 48 8.93 2.11 -16.40
CA LYS A 48 9.97 2.01 -15.33
C LYS A 48 10.03 0.63 -14.66
N ARG A 49 8.87 0.08 -14.31
CA ARG A 49 8.73 -1.27 -13.73
C ARG A 49 7.45 -1.91 -14.24
N ILE A 50 7.53 -3.18 -14.65
CA ILE A 50 6.39 -3.96 -15.14
C ILE A 50 6.41 -5.34 -14.46
N VAL A 51 5.26 -5.81 -13.97
CA VAL A 51 5.13 -7.17 -13.44
C VAL A 51 4.70 -8.11 -14.57
N ALA A 52 5.47 -9.17 -14.78
CA ALA A 52 5.24 -10.18 -15.81
C ALA A 52 4.88 -11.54 -15.18
N LYS A 53 4.13 -12.37 -15.91
CA LYS A 53 3.81 -13.74 -15.50
C LYS A 53 4.81 -14.72 -16.09
N ALA A 54 5.38 -15.59 -15.28
CA ALA A 54 6.29 -16.64 -15.76
C ALA A 54 5.64 -17.49 -16.89
N GLY A 55 6.44 -17.88 -17.88
CA GLY A 55 6.02 -18.61 -19.08
C GLY A 55 5.14 -17.81 -20.06
N SER A 56 4.78 -16.56 -19.75
CA SER A 56 3.88 -15.73 -20.56
C SER A 56 4.63 -14.67 -21.36
N THR A 57 4.06 -14.25 -22.49
CA THR A 57 4.64 -13.19 -23.33
C THR A 57 4.18 -11.81 -22.85
N LEU A 58 5.15 -10.91 -22.65
CA LEU A 58 4.94 -9.47 -22.45
C LEU A 58 5.26 -8.72 -23.75
N THR A 59 4.58 -7.61 -24.01
CA THR A 59 4.84 -6.73 -25.16
C THR A 59 4.83 -5.26 -24.73
N VAL A 60 5.83 -4.50 -25.18
CA VAL A 60 5.97 -3.05 -24.95
C VAL A 60 6.10 -2.33 -26.29
N SER A 61 5.43 -1.18 -26.44
CA SER A 61 5.37 -0.42 -27.69
C SER A 61 6.34 0.77 -27.64
N VAL A 62 7.51 0.65 -28.25
CA VAL A 62 8.55 1.71 -28.24
C VAL A 62 8.05 3.04 -28.82
N PRO A 63 7.25 3.09 -29.92
CA PRO A 63 6.65 4.34 -30.42
C PRO A 63 5.73 5.10 -29.44
N ALA A 64 5.34 4.48 -28.31
CA ALA A 64 4.55 5.15 -27.27
C ALA A 64 5.41 5.79 -26.17
N HIS A 65 6.72 5.54 -26.19
CA HIS A 65 7.68 5.96 -25.15
C HIS A 65 8.93 6.65 -25.70
N VAL A 66 9.18 6.62 -27.01
CA VAL A 66 10.33 7.26 -27.64
C VAL A 66 9.86 8.30 -28.65
N SER A 67 10.38 9.51 -28.53
CA SER A 67 10.11 10.64 -29.41
C SER A 67 11.37 11.45 -29.63
N ASP A 68 11.55 11.97 -30.83
CA ASP A 68 12.61 12.93 -31.17
C ASP A 68 11.96 14.28 -31.55
N VAL A 69 12.76 15.35 -31.59
CA VAL A 69 12.29 16.69 -32.01
C VAL A 69 12.45 16.87 -33.52
N ASP A 70 13.54 16.31 -34.06
CA ASP A 70 13.99 16.55 -35.42
C ASP A 70 13.59 15.41 -36.38
N HIS A 71 13.42 14.21 -35.82
CA HIS A 71 13.22 12.97 -36.57
C HIS A 71 11.90 12.27 -36.27
N GLU A 72 11.30 11.64 -37.29
CA GLU A 72 10.17 10.73 -37.07
C GLU A 72 10.68 9.42 -36.45
N PHE A 73 9.88 8.75 -35.61
CA PHE A 73 10.30 7.52 -34.91
C PHE A 73 10.89 6.44 -35.85
N SER A 74 10.40 6.36 -37.10
CA SER A 74 10.88 5.43 -38.12
C SER A 74 12.31 5.69 -38.63
N GLU A 75 12.90 6.83 -38.28
CA GLU A 75 14.27 7.22 -38.66
C GLU A 75 15.28 6.93 -37.53
N LEU A 76 14.80 6.62 -36.33
CA LEU A 76 15.61 6.27 -35.16
C LEU A 76 16.05 4.79 -35.19
N TRP A 77 17.28 4.52 -34.78
CA TRP A 77 17.71 3.15 -34.47
C TRP A 77 17.43 2.82 -33.01
N ILE A 78 16.60 1.79 -32.80
CA ILE A 78 16.32 1.22 -31.48
C ILE A 78 17.18 -0.03 -31.29
N ASP A 79 17.97 -0.04 -30.22
CA ASP A 79 18.71 -1.20 -29.73
C ASP A 79 18.09 -1.69 -28.40
N VAL A 80 18.06 -3.01 -28.21
CA VAL A 80 17.40 -3.65 -27.05
C VAL A 80 18.27 -4.79 -26.54
N ASP A 81 18.86 -4.60 -25.37
CA ASP A 81 19.77 -5.55 -24.71
C ASP A 81 19.13 -6.16 -23.45
N THR A 82 19.35 -7.47 -23.25
CA THR A 82 18.90 -8.23 -22.08
C THR A 82 20.00 -9.16 -21.61
N TYR A 83 20.12 -9.32 -20.28
CA TYR A 83 21.12 -10.20 -19.67
C TYR A 83 21.04 -11.64 -20.22
N ASP A 84 19.83 -12.20 -20.25
CA ASP A 84 19.56 -13.46 -20.93
C ASP A 84 19.26 -13.21 -22.41
N ALA A 85 20.16 -13.71 -23.27
CA ALA A 85 20.09 -13.52 -24.71
C ALA A 85 18.88 -14.27 -25.32
N GLY A 86 17.93 -13.53 -25.88
CA GLY A 86 16.70 -14.05 -26.48
C GLY A 86 15.45 -13.97 -25.59
N SER A 87 15.56 -13.49 -24.35
CA SER A 87 14.41 -13.19 -23.50
C SER A 87 13.62 -11.96 -23.96
N ALA A 88 14.22 -11.11 -24.80
CA ALA A 88 13.57 -10.05 -25.57
C ALA A 88 13.85 -10.18 -27.08
N THR A 89 12.99 -9.58 -27.91
CA THR A 89 13.16 -9.39 -29.35
C THR A 89 12.42 -8.14 -29.79
N TYR A 90 13.09 -7.24 -30.50
CA TYR A 90 12.49 -6.05 -31.10
C TYR A 90 12.04 -6.31 -32.54
N ASP A 91 10.84 -5.86 -32.89
CA ASP A 91 10.27 -5.91 -34.23
C ASP A 91 10.30 -4.50 -34.85
N PHE A 92 11.12 -4.33 -35.90
CA PHE A 92 11.35 -3.04 -36.56
C PHE A 92 10.16 -2.53 -37.38
N ASP A 93 9.30 -3.43 -37.89
CA ASP A 93 8.14 -3.04 -38.71
C ASP A 93 6.97 -2.52 -37.85
N THR A 94 6.90 -2.93 -36.58
CA THR A 94 5.82 -2.59 -35.64
C THR A 94 6.25 -1.72 -34.45
N GLY A 95 7.55 -1.62 -34.18
CA GLY A 95 8.09 -0.90 -33.01
C GLY A 95 7.84 -1.62 -31.68
N LEU A 96 7.59 -2.93 -31.71
CA LEU A 96 7.23 -3.71 -30.51
C LEU A 96 8.42 -4.50 -29.97
N ILE A 97 8.67 -4.39 -28.66
CA ILE A 97 9.53 -5.33 -27.94
C ILE A 97 8.63 -6.45 -27.42
N THR A 98 8.90 -7.68 -27.87
CA THR A 98 8.25 -8.90 -27.37
C THR A 98 9.21 -9.63 -26.44
N MET A 99 8.74 -10.02 -25.25
CA MET A 99 9.59 -10.56 -24.18
C MET A 99 8.94 -11.78 -23.52
N LYS A 100 9.75 -12.71 -23.02
CA LYS A 100 9.29 -13.90 -22.30
C LYS A 100 10.42 -14.50 -21.44
N TRP A 101 10.08 -14.85 -20.21
CA TRP A 101 10.92 -15.62 -19.28
C TRP A 101 10.13 -16.83 -18.77
N ASP A 102 10.80 -17.97 -18.52
CA ASP A 102 10.16 -19.20 -18.02
C ASP A 102 10.33 -19.42 -16.50
N GLU A 103 11.22 -18.67 -15.84
CA GLU A 103 11.44 -18.70 -14.39
C GLU A 103 11.12 -17.33 -13.76
N ALA A 104 10.77 -17.32 -12.47
CA ALA A 104 10.48 -16.09 -11.73
C ALA A 104 11.77 -15.41 -11.22
N GLY A 105 11.86 -14.09 -11.37
CA GLY A 105 13.08 -13.31 -11.11
C GLY A 105 12.90 -11.80 -11.33
N THR A 106 13.99 -11.05 -11.12
CA THR A 106 14.06 -9.62 -11.48
C THR A 106 14.98 -9.46 -12.67
N GLU A 107 14.41 -8.98 -13.76
CA GLU A 107 14.98 -8.96 -15.09
C GLU A 107 15.17 -7.51 -15.55
N LEU A 108 16.26 -7.23 -16.26
CA LEU A 108 16.59 -5.88 -16.71
C LEU A 108 16.65 -5.84 -18.25
N VAL A 109 15.87 -4.94 -18.83
CA VAL A 109 15.78 -4.73 -20.28
C VAL A 109 16.26 -3.31 -20.58
N THR A 110 17.36 -3.19 -21.32
CA THR A 110 17.94 -1.89 -21.69
C THR A 110 17.44 -1.53 -23.08
N ILE A 111 16.80 -0.36 -23.23
CA ILE A 111 16.42 0.22 -24.51
C ILE A 111 17.33 1.42 -24.76
N THR A 112 17.96 1.47 -25.94
CA THR A 112 18.65 2.67 -26.42
C THR A 112 18.00 3.14 -27.72
N ALA A 113 17.69 4.43 -27.81
CA ALA A 113 17.26 5.10 -29.03
C ALA A 113 18.39 6.00 -29.53
N ILE A 114 18.69 5.93 -30.84
CA ILE A 114 19.79 6.64 -31.50
C ILE A 114 19.22 7.36 -32.73
N ASP A 115 19.58 8.63 -32.93
CA ASP A 115 19.18 9.43 -34.09
C ASP A 115 20.10 9.22 -35.33
N PRO A 116 19.79 9.80 -36.50
CA PRO A 116 20.64 9.73 -37.69
C PRO A 116 22.03 10.38 -37.55
N GLU A 117 22.18 11.32 -36.61
CA GLU A 117 23.39 12.10 -36.33
C GLU A 117 24.36 11.37 -35.38
N GLY A 118 23.84 10.46 -34.55
CA GLY A 118 24.55 9.64 -33.58
C GLY A 118 24.42 10.07 -32.11
N GLU A 119 23.52 11.00 -31.76
CA GLU A 119 23.14 11.21 -30.36
C GLU A 119 22.09 10.18 -29.92
N SER A 120 21.94 9.98 -28.61
CA SER A 120 21.16 8.85 -28.08
C SER A 120 20.74 9.02 -26.63
N ALA A 121 19.66 8.31 -26.27
CA ALA A 121 19.22 8.12 -24.90
C ALA A 121 18.98 6.64 -24.59
N THR A 122 19.23 6.27 -23.33
CA THR A 122 19.09 4.90 -22.83
C THR A 122 18.18 4.87 -21.60
N HIS A 123 17.28 3.88 -21.55
CA HIS A 123 16.46 3.59 -20.37
C HIS A 123 16.57 2.10 -20.00
N ILE A 124 16.49 1.80 -18.70
CA ILE A 124 16.46 0.42 -18.18
C ILE A 124 15.08 0.19 -17.56
N ILE A 125 14.39 -0.82 -18.07
CA ILE A 125 13.11 -1.31 -17.57
C ILE A 125 13.38 -2.40 -16.53
N GLU A 126 12.76 -2.29 -15.36
CA GLU A 126 12.72 -3.34 -14.33
C GLU A 126 11.52 -4.28 -14.60
N ILE A 127 11.77 -5.52 -15.03
CA ILE A 127 10.72 -6.53 -15.16
C ILE A 127 10.74 -7.43 -13.92
N GLU A 128 9.62 -7.51 -13.23
CA GLU A 128 9.40 -8.42 -12.10
C GLU A 128 8.61 -9.64 -12.58
N VAL A 129 9.30 -10.74 -12.89
CA VAL A 129 8.68 -11.98 -13.36
C VAL A 129 8.24 -12.80 -12.14
N VAL A 130 6.94 -13.11 -12.03
CA VAL A 130 6.39 -13.90 -10.92
C VAL A 130 5.49 -15.04 -11.39
N ASP A 131 5.50 -16.14 -10.64
CA ASP A 131 4.56 -17.27 -10.82
C ASP A 131 3.11 -16.87 -10.47
N SER A 132 2.96 -16.05 -9.42
CA SER A 132 1.66 -15.65 -8.90
C SER A 132 1.73 -14.34 -8.11
N LEU A 133 0.72 -13.48 -8.26
CA LEU A 133 0.54 -12.28 -7.42
C LEU A 133 0.05 -12.66 -6.00
N PRO A 134 0.31 -11.83 -4.98
CA PRO A 134 -0.17 -12.08 -3.63
C PRO A 134 -1.70 -11.96 -3.49
N LEU A 135 -2.23 -12.62 -2.45
CA LEU A 135 -3.51 -12.31 -1.80
C LEU A 135 -3.24 -11.98 -0.33
N ALA A 136 -3.56 -10.77 0.10
CA ALA A 136 -3.49 -10.32 1.47
C ALA A 136 -4.69 -10.83 2.28
N TRP A 137 -4.44 -11.39 3.47
CA TRP A 137 -5.49 -11.67 4.45
C TRP A 137 -5.85 -10.40 5.23
N GLU A 138 -7.15 -10.14 5.38
CA GLU A 138 -7.69 -9.03 6.20
C GLU A 138 -7.08 -9.01 7.61
N SER A 139 -6.96 -10.17 8.24
CA SER A 139 -6.39 -10.32 9.59
C SER A 139 -4.86 -10.18 9.68
N MET A 140 -4.19 -9.79 8.59
CA MET A 140 -2.72 -9.67 8.52
C MET A 140 -2.23 -8.31 7.98
N GLY A 141 -3.12 -7.34 7.72
CA GLY A 141 -2.75 -6.05 7.15
C GLY A 141 -3.79 -4.94 7.34
N THR A 142 -3.60 -3.80 6.66
CA THR A 142 -4.50 -2.63 6.71
C THR A 142 -5.63 -2.67 5.67
N GLN A 143 -5.50 -3.54 4.66
CA GLN A 143 -6.56 -3.89 3.70
C GLN A 143 -6.27 -5.31 3.17
N GLY A 144 -7.26 -6.19 3.20
CA GLY A 144 -7.15 -7.57 2.71
C GLY A 144 -7.89 -7.77 1.40
N ASP A 145 -7.36 -8.64 0.55
CA ASP A 145 -8.05 -9.16 -0.64
C ASP A 145 -9.08 -10.23 -0.26
N ILE A 146 -8.77 -10.99 0.80
CA ILE A 146 -9.55 -12.12 1.29
C ILE A 146 -9.66 -12.12 2.82
N SER A 147 -10.74 -12.69 3.34
CA SER A 147 -10.90 -12.98 4.77
C SER A 147 -11.25 -14.44 5.00
N ALA A 148 -11.00 -14.93 6.23
CA ALA A 148 -11.46 -16.23 6.70
C ALA A 148 -12.13 -16.09 8.06
N SER A 149 -13.17 -16.88 8.27
CA SER A 149 -13.87 -17.03 9.55
C SER A 149 -14.17 -18.50 9.83
N PHE A 150 -14.38 -18.81 11.10
CA PHE A 150 -14.72 -20.14 11.61
C PHE A 150 -15.93 -20.00 12.53
N ASP A 151 -16.80 -21.00 12.56
CA ASP A 151 -17.98 -21.03 13.46
C ASP A 151 -17.62 -21.32 14.92
N THR A 152 -16.55 -22.09 15.13
CA THR A 152 -15.88 -22.35 16.41
C THR A 152 -14.38 -22.54 16.18
N MET A 153 -13.56 -22.39 17.22
CA MET A 153 -12.17 -22.85 17.26
C MET A 153 -11.89 -23.70 18.51
N ASP A 154 -12.94 -24.15 19.21
CA ASP A 154 -12.85 -24.72 20.55
C ASP A 154 -12.31 -26.15 20.53
N TYR A 155 -11.61 -26.58 21.59
CA TYR A 155 -11.14 -27.96 21.71
C TYR A 155 -12.29 -28.99 21.58
N SER A 156 -12.00 -30.14 20.97
CA SER A 156 -12.95 -31.22 20.63
C SER A 156 -14.00 -30.86 19.57
N THR A 157 -13.85 -29.74 18.85
CA THR A 157 -14.71 -29.37 17.71
C THR A 157 -14.02 -29.58 16.36
N ASN A 158 -14.83 -29.71 15.29
CA ASN A 158 -14.37 -29.73 13.90
C ASN A 158 -14.95 -28.49 13.18
N PRO A 159 -14.22 -27.36 13.08
CA PRO A 159 -14.76 -26.10 12.59
C PRO A 159 -15.26 -26.13 11.15
N VAL A 160 -16.30 -25.35 10.87
CA VAL A 160 -16.69 -24.94 9.51
C VAL A 160 -15.97 -23.64 9.17
N ALA A 161 -15.00 -23.74 8.27
CA ALA A 161 -14.29 -22.59 7.71
C ALA A 161 -15.13 -21.95 6.59
N THR A 162 -15.17 -20.61 6.58
CA THR A 162 -15.69 -19.80 5.47
C THR A 162 -14.58 -18.85 5.02
N VAL A 163 -14.38 -18.72 3.71
CA VAL A 163 -13.45 -17.76 3.11
C VAL A 163 -14.23 -16.90 2.13
N ALA A 164 -13.92 -15.60 2.07
CA ALA A 164 -14.55 -14.65 1.16
C ALA A 164 -13.51 -13.77 0.46
N GLU A 165 -13.81 -13.34 -0.77
CA GLU A 165 -13.15 -12.21 -1.42
C GLU A 165 -13.75 -10.90 -0.86
N LEU A 166 -12.89 -9.96 -0.49
CA LEU A 166 -13.27 -8.61 -0.02
C LEU A 166 -13.11 -7.55 -1.12
N THR A 167 -12.14 -7.78 -2.01
CA THR A 167 -11.85 -6.96 -3.18
C THR A 167 -12.70 -7.36 -4.39
N ASN A 168 -12.42 -6.77 -5.55
CA ASN A 168 -13.06 -7.10 -6.82
C ASN A 168 -11.99 -7.49 -7.87
N HIS A 169 -11.08 -8.39 -7.49
CA HIS A 169 -10.17 -9.08 -8.42
C HIS A 169 -10.95 -10.07 -9.30
N GLY A 170 -12.09 -10.57 -8.78
CA GLY A 170 -12.98 -11.48 -9.49
C GLY A 170 -12.40 -12.88 -9.53
N LEU A 171 -12.10 -13.43 -8.34
CA LEU A 171 -11.32 -14.66 -8.21
C LEU A 171 -12.09 -15.90 -8.71
N THR A 172 -11.50 -16.57 -9.69
CA THR A 172 -11.97 -17.80 -10.30
C THR A 172 -11.03 -18.97 -9.99
N ASN A 173 -11.47 -20.20 -10.29
CA ASN A 173 -10.69 -21.43 -10.07
C ASN A 173 -10.08 -21.55 -8.65
N VAL A 174 -10.83 -21.08 -7.65
CA VAL A 174 -10.34 -20.92 -6.27
C VAL A 174 -10.13 -22.28 -5.61
N GLU A 175 -8.90 -22.56 -5.19
CA GLU A 175 -8.49 -23.71 -4.37
C GLU A 175 -8.08 -23.20 -2.98
N ILE A 176 -8.85 -23.56 -1.95
CA ILE A 176 -8.55 -23.26 -0.55
C ILE A 176 -7.95 -24.50 0.07
N ARG A 177 -6.65 -24.52 0.31
CA ARG A 177 -5.97 -25.59 1.07
C ARG A 177 -6.05 -25.30 2.55
N TRP A 178 -6.34 -26.35 3.32
CA TRP A 178 -6.36 -26.31 4.77
C TRP A 178 -5.51 -27.45 5.36
N GLN A 179 -4.92 -27.21 6.53
CA GLN A 179 -4.23 -28.21 7.32
C GLN A 179 -4.43 -27.99 8.81
N VAL A 180 -4.47 -29.06 9.58
CA VAL A 180 -4.49 -29.03 11.05
C VAL A 180 -3.12 -29.46 11.53
N CYS A 181 -2.44 -28.57 12.26
CA CYS A 181 -1.09 -28.81 12.76
C CYS A 181 -0.95 -28.37 14.21
N ASN A 182 -0.18 -29.14 14.99
CA ASN A 182 0.07 -28.86 16.38
C ASN A 182 1.35 -28.01 16.56
N SER A 183 1.20 -26.79 17.06
CA SER A 183 2.29 -25.81 17.23
C SER A 183 3.35 -26.21 18.25
N LEU A 184 3.01 -27.08 19.22
CA LEU A 184 3.92 -27.54 20.28
C LEU A 184 4.83 -28.68 19.82
N THR A 185 4.37 -29.49 18.86
CA THR A 185 5.11 -30.67 18.35
C THR A 185 5.61 -30.51 16.92
N GLY A 186 5.08 -29.56 16.15
CA GLY A 186 5.38 -29.36 14.73
C GLY A 186 4.72 -30.38 13.80
N VAL A 187 3.88 -31.29 14.31
CA VAL A 187 3.22 -32.35 13.53
C VAL A 187 1.92 -31.83 12.92
N CYS A 188 1.72 -32.05 11.62
CA CYS A 188 0.42 -31.90 10.96
C CYS A 188 -0.30 -33.24 10.93
N THR A 189 -1.55 -33.27 11.38
CA THR A 189 -2.38 -34.47 11.51
C THR A 189 -3.32 -34.66 10.33
N ASP A 190 -3.96 -33.58 9.87
CA ASP A 190 -4.94 -33.61 8.79
C ASP A 190 -4.66 -32.51 7.76
N MET A 191 -5.04 -32.74 6.50
CA MET A 191 -4.99 -31.74 5.44
C MET A 191 -6.05 -32.02 4.37
N GLY A 192 -6.47 -30.97 3.67
CA GLY A 192 -7.43 -31.08 2.57
C GLY A 192 -7.50 -29.83 1.71
N ALA A 193 -8.45 -29.84 0.77
CA ALA A 193 -8.76 -28.71 -0.08
C ALA A 193 -10.29 -28.55 -0.23
N ALA A 194 -10.72 -27.30 -0.35
CA ALA A 194 -12.06 -26.90 -0.75
C ALA A 194 -11.97 -26.05 -2.04
N PHE A 195 -13.06 -25.98 -2.80
CA PHE A 195 -13.10 -25.30 -4.10
C PHE A 195 -14.21 -24.25 -4.13
N GLY A 196 -13.87 -23.02 -4.55
CA GLY A 196 -14.75 -21.86 -4.43
C GLY A 196 -14.97 -21.40 -2.98
N PHE A 197 -15.76 -20.34 -2.80
CA PHE A 197 -16.06 -19.73 -1.50
C PHE A 197 -17.24 -20.39 -0.75
N SER A 198 -17.48 -21.69 -0.96
CA SER A 198 -18.48 -22.43 -0.18
C SER A 198 -17.91 -22.83 1.19
N PRO A 199 -18.64 -22.66 2.31
CA PRO A 199 -18.18 -23.11 3.62
C PRO A 199 -17.86 -24.61 3.65
N PHE A 200 -16.79 -24.98 4.36
CA PHE A 200 -16.30 -26.37 4.40
C PHE A 200 -15.85 -26.77 5.82
N THR A 201 -16.15 -28.00 6.23
CA THR A 201 -15.73 -28.51 7.53
C THR A 201 -14.28 -28.98 7.50
N VAL A 202 -13.44 -28.39 8.36
CA VAL A 202 -12.09 -28.87 8.67
C VAL A 202 -12.23 -30.09 9.60
N GLN A 203 -11.86 -31.27 9.09
CA GLN A 203 -11.75 -32.47 9.93
C GLN A 203 -10.44 -32.37 10.70
N ALA A 204 -10.51 -32.28 12.03
CA ALA A 204 -9.36 -32.12 12.89
C ALA A 204 -9.08 -33.41 13.67
N ASN A 205 -7.82 -33.85 13.65
CA ASN A 205 -7.35 -35.07 14.28
C ASN A 205 -8.21 -36.30 13.94
N GLU A 206 -8.31 -36.63 12.65
CA GLU A 206 -9.17 -37.71 12.10
C GLU A 206 -10.68 -37.53 12.45
N GLY A 207 -11.12 -36.29 12.68
CA GLY A 207 -12.49 -35.94 13.08
C GLY A 207 -12.75 -35.99 14.59
N VAL A 208 -11.74 -36.26 15.43
CA VAL A 208 -11.83 -36.19 16.91
C VAL A 208 -11.94 -34.75 17.41
N GLY A 209 -11.60 -33.77 16.58
CA GLY A 209 -11.64 -32.34 16.86
C GLY A 209 -10.30 -31.76 17.33
N LEU A 210 -10.25 -30.42 17.42
CA LEU A 210 -9.07 -29.65 17.80
C LEU A 210 -8.56 -29.96 19.22
N ARG A 211 -7.25 -29.83 19.45
CA ARG A 211 -6.57 -30.13 20.72
C ARG A 211 -5.63 -29.00 21.15
N VAL A 212 -5.08 -29.12 22.36
CA VAL A 212 -4.16 -28.14 22.96
C VAL A 212 -2.97 -27.88 22.05
N GLY A 213 -2.83 -26.62 21.61
CA GLY A 213 -1.76 -26.17 20.72
C GLY A 213 -2.01 -26.40 19.22
N ASP A 214 -3.15 -26.95 18.81
CA ASP A 214 -3.49 -27.08 17.39
C ASP A 214 -3.76 -25.71 16.75
N TYR A 215 -3.50 -25.60 15.45
CA TYR A 215 -3.94 -24.50 14.61
C TYR A 215 -4.41 -25.01 13.25
N ILE A 216 -5.38 -24.29 12.68
CA ILE A 216 -5.77 -24.45 11.29
C ILE A 216 -4.91 -23.49 10.47
N GLY A 217 -4.13 -24.03 9.54
CA GLY A 217 -3.44 -23.28 8.50
C GLY A 217 -4.30 -23.22 7.24
N LEU A 218 -4.57 -22.01 6.71
CA LEU A 218 -5.27 -21.81 5.44
C LEU A 218 -4.34 -21.19 4.39
N THR A 219 -4.46 -21.61 3.14
CA THR A 219 -3.77 -21.00 1.99
C THR A 219 -4.68 -21.04 0.77
N VAL A 220 -4.90 -19.90 0.13
CA VAL A 220 -5.74 -19.76 -1.07
C VAL A 220 -4.88 -19.69 -2.32
N LYS A 221 -5.31 -20.37 -3.37
CA LYS A 221 -4.92 -20.12 -4.76
C LYS A 221 -6.14 -19.77 -5.58
N ALA A 222 -6.00 -18.90 -6.58
CA ALA A 222 -7.07 -18.49 -7.49
C ALA A 222 -6.48 -17.95 -8.81
N VAL A 223 -7.34 -17.63 -9.78
CA VAL A 223 -7.00 -16.84 -10.98
C VAL A 223 -7.87 -15.59 -10.99
N ASP A 224 -7.27 -14.41 -11.13
CA ASP A 224 -8.02 -13.15 -11.21
C ASP A 224 -8.63 -12.87 -12.59
N SER A 225 -9.44 -11.81 -12.67
CA SER A 225 -10.10 -11.36 -13.91
C SER A 225 -9.15 -10.92 -15.05
N SER A 226 -7.84 -10.75 -14.78
CA SER A 226 -6.82 -10.53 -15.81
C SER A 226 -6.14 -11.81 -16.31
N GLY A 227 -6.41 -12.95 -15.66
CA GLY A 227 -5.76 -14.24 -15.95
C GLY A 227 -4.47 -14.48 -15.15
N PHE A 228 -4.16 -13.62 -14.17
CA PHE A 228 -3.00 -13.81 -13.30
C PHE A 228 -3.35 -14.81 -12.19
N ASP A 229 -2.48 -15.80 -11.97
CA ASP A 229 -2.56 -16.68 -10.82
C ASP A 229 -2.30 -15.88 -9.53
N ARG A 230 -3.12 -16.09 -8.50
CA ARG A 230 -2.97 -15.43 -7.21
C ARG A 230 -2.83 -16.44 -6.08
N LYS A 231 -1.99 -16.14 -5.10
CA LYS A 231 -1.68 -17.00 -3.96
C LYS A 231 -1.61 -16.20 -2.66
N SER A 232 -2.29 -16.67 -1.62
CA SER A 232 -2.13 -16.11 -0.27
C SER A 232 -0.89 -16.65 0.43
N GLU A 233 -0.43 -15.92 1.45
CA GLU A 233 0.38 -16.53 2.50
C GLU A 233 -0.46 -17.42 3.44
N MET A 234 0.18 -18.15 4.35
CA MET A 234 -0.51 -19.05 5.26
C MET A 234 -1.09 -18.32 6.47
N LEU A 235 -2.41 -18.09 6.48
CA LEU A 235 -3.11 -17.69 7.69
C LEU A 235 -3.12 -18.84 8.70
N LYS A 236 -2.89 -18.54 9.98
CA LYS A 236 -2.92 -19.51 11.08
C LYS A 236 -3.88 -19.06 12.17
N THR A 237 -4.92 -19.85 12.41
CA THR A 237 -5.89 -19.62 13.48
C THR A 237 -5.76 -20.74 14.50
N TYR A 238 -5.45 -20.38 15.74
CA TYR A 238 -5.15 -21.32 16.83
C TYR A 238 -6.41 -21.81 17.54
N ALA A 239 -6.40 -23.05 17.98
CA ALA A 239 -7.48 -23.63 18.77
C ALA A 239 -7.59 -22.98 20.16
N LEU A 240 -8.82 -22.90 20.67
CA LEU A 240 -9.15 -22.24 21.93
C LEU A 240 -9.59 -23.25 22.99
N GLU A 241 -9.21 -22.98 24.24
CA GLU A 241 -9.72 -23.72 25.39
C GLU A 241 -11.15 -23.25 25.72
N PRO A 242 -12.13 -24.17 25.89
CA PRO A 242 -13.50 -23.77 26.23
C PRO A 242 -13.52 -22.98 27.54
N SER A 243 -14.18 -21.82 27.51
CA SER A 243 -14.23 -20.93 28.68
C SER A 243 -15.17 -21.47 29.77
N ASP A 244 -14.60 -21.83 30.92
CA ASP A 244 -15.34 -22.25 32.11
C ASP A 244 -16.10 -21.05 32.73
N ILE A 245 -17.31 -20.76 32.21
CA ILE A 245 -18.24 -19.80 32.82
C ILE A 245 -19.09 -20.50 33.91
N SER A 246 -18.41 -21.11 34.88
CA SER A 246 -19.02 -21.73 36.05
C SER A 246 -19.41 -20.67 37.09
N GLN A 247 -20.54 -19.98 36.86
CA GLN A 247 -21.22 -19.25 37.94
C GLN A 247 -21.78 -20.26 38.95
N GLU A 248 -21.02 -20.53 40.02
CA GLU A 248 -21.56 -21.24 41.18
C GLU A 248 -22.75 -20.45 41.77
N PRO A 249 -23.95 -21.06 41.88
CA PRO A 249 -25.06 -20.41 42.56
C PRO A 249 -24.79 -20.41 44.06
N ILE A 250 -24.44 -19.23 44.61
CA ILE A 250 -24.27 -19.03 46.06
C ILE A 250 -25.62 -19.36 46.73
N GLY A 251 -25.68 -20.48 47.44
CA GLY A 251 -26.90 -20.94 48.10
C GLY A 251 -27.32 -20.04 49.27
N GLU A 252 -28.59 -19.65 49.30
CA GLU A 252 -29.17 -18.97 50.45
C GLU A 252 -29.47 -19.96 51.59
N GLU A 253 -28.89 -19.73 52.77
CA GLU A 253 -29.40 -20.28 54.04
C GLU A 253 -29.60 -19.16 55.08
N ASN A 254 -30.68 -19.28 55.85
CA ASN A 254 -31.17 -18.33 56.86
C ASN A 254 -32.26 -19.03 57.70
N PRO A 255 -32.61 -18.60 58.95
CA PRO A 255 -31.92 -17.63 59.82
C PRO A 255 -31.87 -18.04 61.33
N SER A 256 -31.42 -17.09 62.17
CA SER A 256 -31.85 -16.83 63.57
C SER A 256 -31.25 -17.58 64.78
N SER A 257 -30.73 -16.80 65.77
CA SER A 257 -31.24 -16.77 67.17
C SER A 257 -30.54 -15.72 68.07
N GLU A 258 -31.32 -14.71 68.51
CA GLU A 258 -31.24 -13.92 69.79
C GLU A 258 -29.99 -13.09 70.20
N SER A 259 -30.18 -12.24 71.24
CA SER A 259 -29.27 -11.22 71.83
C SER A 259 -29.77 -10.87 73.27
N PRO A 260 -29.11 -10.06 74.15
CA PRO A 260 -28.80 -8.61 74.00
C PRO A 260 -27.35 -8.26 74.53
N THR A 261 -26.90 -7.11 75.09
CA THR A 261 -27.46 -5.90 75.75
C THR A 261 -26.56 -4.63 75.70
N SER A 262 -27.20 -3.45 75.64
CA SER A 262 -26.95 -2.19 76.39
C SER A 262 -25.58 -1.48 76.48
N SER A 263 -25.54 -0.21 76.03
CA SER A 263 -25.17 0.96 76.86
C SER A 263 -25.52 2.30 76.16
N LEU A 264 -25.49 3.43 76.88
CA LEU A 264 -26.03 4.75 76.48
C LEU A 264 -24.92 5.78 76.18
N PHE A 265 -25.19 6.83 75.39
CA PHE A 265 -25.48 8.20 75.89
C PHE A 265 -25.65 9.26 74.78
N LEU A 266 -26.16 10.45 75.15
CA LEU A 266 -26.50 11.57 74.26
C LEU A 266 -25.42 12.66 74.25
N ALA A 267 -25.35 13.42 73.14
CA ALA A 267 -25.07 14.86 73.15
C ALA A 267 -25.83 15.54 71.99
N ALA A 268 -26.18 16.82 72.11
CA ALA A 268 -26.98 17.54 71.12
C ALA A 268 -26.59 19.04 71.04
N GLY A 269 -26.86 19.66 69.89
CA GLY A 269 -26.68 21.09 69.63
C GLY A 269 -26.16 21.36 68.21
N ALA A 270 -26.58 22.40 67.50
CA ALA A 270 -27.67 23.35 67.74
C ALA A 270 -28.24 23.85 66.38
N ALA A 271 -29.39 24.52 66.39
CA ALA A 271 -30.16 24.81 65.16
C ALA A 271 -30.22 26.30 64.77
N GLY A 272 -30.44 26.55 63.47
CA GLY A 272 -30.98 27.80 62.92
C GLY A 272 -30.01 28.63 62.06
N ALA A 273 -30.48 29.44 61.10
CA ALA A 273 -31.82 29.53 60.49
C ALA A 273 -31.78 30.34 59.17
N LEU A 274 -32.85 30.26 58.35
CA LEU A 274 -33.47 31.29 57.47
C LEU A 274 -32.62 32.57 57.18
N ALA A 275 -32.42 33.11 55.97
CA ALA A 275 -33.35 33.45 54.87
C ALA A 275 -32.56 34.21 53.76
N LEU A 276 -33.02 34.58 52.54
CA LEU A 276 -34.17 34.21 51.67
C LEU A 276 -33.94 34.76 50.22
N ILE A 277 -34.86 34.42 49.30
CA ILE A 277 -35.14 34.93 47.93
C ILE A 277 -34.44 36.22 47.43
N ALA A 278 -33.84 36.13 46.23
CA ALA A 278 -34.04 37.08 45.11
C ALA A 278 -33.53 36.47 43.78
N ALA A 279 -34.11 36.85 42.63
CA ALA A 279 -33.69 36.36 41.30
C ALA A 279 -33.59 37.49 40.28
N THR A 280 -32.50 37.50 39.50
CA THR A 280 -32.38 38.18 38.20
C THR A 280 -31.50 37.34 37.28
N GLY A 281 -31.89 37.21 36.01
CA GLY A 281 -31.13 36.47 35.01
C GLY A 281 -30.17 37.38 34.23
N VAL A 282 -28.98 36.87 33.91
CA VAL A 282 -28.07 37.47 32.92
C VAL A 282 -27.71 36.39 31.90
N ILE A 283 -28.12 36.58 30.64
CA ILE A 283 -27.77 35.68 29.55
C ILE A 283 -26.35 36.02 29.10
N VAL A 284 -25.36 35.25 29.55
CA VAL A 284 -23.99 35.34 29.03
C VAL A 284 -23.90 34.48 27.78
N THR A 285 -23.86 35.13 26.61
CA THR A 285 -23.67 34.48 25.31
C THR A 285 -22.23 34.01 25.13
N ASN A 286 -21.91 32.85 25.71
CA ASN A 286 -20.62 32.19 25.48
C ASN A 286 -20.51 31.75 24.01
N ARG A 287 -19.94 32.61 23.17
CA ARG A 287 -19.37 32.22 21.87
C ARG A 287 -18.26 31.20 22.15
N ARG A 288 -18.58 29.91 22.10
CA ARG A 288 -17.56 28.88 21.89
C ARG A 288 -16.84 29.23 20.59
N ARG A 289 -15.52 29.39 20.63
CA ARG A 289 -14.71 29.26 19.43
C ARG A 289 -14.90 27.85 18.91
N GLU A 290 -15.03 27.72 17.60
CA GLU A 290 -14.80 26.44 16.94
C GLU A 290 -13.34 26.01 17.22
N PRO A 291 -13.07 24.74 17.54
CA PRO A 291 -11.71 24.26 17.56
C PRO A 291 -11.19 24.24 16.13
N GLU A 292 -10.15 25.01 15.83
CA GLU A 292 -9.45 24.88 14.55
C GLU A 292 -8.89 23.46 14.46
N THR A 293 -9.31 22.72 13.43
CA THR A 293 -8.79 21.38 13.13
C THR A 293 -7.27 21.49 12.97
N PRO A 294 -6.45 20.76 13.77
CA PRO A 294 -5.02 20.72 13.56
C PRO A 294 -4.74 20.18 12.17
N THR A 295 -4.09 20.97 11.31
CA THR A 295 -3.65 20.51 9.98
C THR A 295 -2.78 19.27 10.17
N ALA A 296 -3.21 18.14 9.63
CA ALA A 296 -2.43 16.92 9.63
C ALA A 296 -1.13 17.17 8.84
N MET A 297 -0.01 17.28 9.55
CA MET A 297 1.30 17.36 8.92
C MET A 297 1.61 16.01 8.26
N LEU A 298 2.10 16.05 7.03
CA LEU A 298 2.41 14.86 6.23
C LEU A 298 3.58 14.07 6.85
N VAL A 299 3.27 12.98 7.54
CA VAL A 299 4.26 12.02 8.07
C VAL A 299 4.55 10.96 7.02
N ASP A 300 5.21 11.35 5.92
CA ASP A 300 5.86 10.38 4.99
C ASP A 300 6.97 10.99 4.09
N ALA A 301 7.36 12.25 4.32
CA ALA A 301 8.51 12.82 3.62
C ALA A 301 9.81 12.49 4.38
N PRO A 302 10.79 11.78 3.79
CA PRO A 302 12.06 11.51 4.45
C PRO A 302 12.82 12.82 4.71
N LEU A 303 13.22 13.03 5.97
CA LEU A 303 13.89 14.27 6.39
C LEU A 303 15.23 14.45 5.65
N PRO A 304 15.46 15.60 4.99
CA PRO A 304 16.65 15.82 4.17
C PRO A 304 17.91 15.73 5.03
N LEU A 305 18.83 14.83 4.63
CA LEU A 305 20.09 14.61 5.33
C LEU A 305 20.99 15.85 5.21
N PRO A 306 21.78 16.19 6.24
CA PRO A 306 22.88 17.13 6.14
C PRO A 306 23.89 16.71 5.04
N PRO A 307 24.64 17.65 4.44
CA PRO A 307 25.64 17.33 3.42
C PRO A 307 26.83 16.50 3.97
N GLU A 308 26.98 16.43 5.29
CA GLU A 308 27.98 15.61 5.98
C GLU A 308 27.44 14.21 6.35
N GLY A 309 26.16 13.92 6.05
CA GLY A 309 25.47 12.68 6.43
C GLY A 309 24.78 12.77 7.79
N LEU A 310 24.57 11.61 8.44
CA LEU A 310 24.02 11.55 9.79
C LEU A 310 25.05 12.06 10.83
N PRO A 311 24.60 12.64 11.96
CA PRO A 311 25.50 12.97 13.07
C PRO A 311 26.21 11.71 13.60
N GLU A 312 27.43 11.88 14.12
CA GLU A 312 28.26 10.75 14.55
C GLU A 312 27.53 9.86 15.58
N GLY A 313 27.39 8.57 15.26
CA GLY A 313 26.72 7.57 16.09
C GLY A 313 25.19 7.49 15.98
N TRP A 314 24.55 8.26 15.07
CA TRP A 314 23.09 8.22 14.88
C TRP A 314 22.65 7.14 13.88
N THR A 315 21.47 6.52 14.11
CA THR A 315 20.78 5.67 13.13
C THR A 315 19.76 6.46 12.30
N MET A 316 19.30 5.88 11.17
CA MET A 316 18.21 6.48 10.38
C MET A 316 16.88 6.57 11.17
N GLU A 317 16.62 5.67 12.12
CA GLU A 317 15.42 5.74 12.97
C GLU A 317 15.52 6.91 13.96
N GLN A 318 16.72 7.12 14.53
CA GLN A 318 17.00 8.30 15.37
C GLN A 318 16.93 9.59 14.56
N TRP A 319 17.33 9.57 13.29
CA TRP A 319 17.16 10.70 12.37
C TRP A 319 15.69 11.01 12.08
N GLN A 320 14.87 10.01 11.79
CA GLN A 320 13.43 10.18 11.60
C GLN A 320 12.73 10.80 12.81
N TYR A 321 13.19 10.47 14.03
CA TYR A 321 12.59 10.97 15.27
C TYR A 321 13.13 12.34 15.73
N TYR A 322 14.45 12.57 15.67
CA TYR A 322 15.12 13.76 16.24
C TYR A 322 15.72 14.71 15.20
N GLY A 323 15.75 14.35 13.91
CA GLY A 323 16.40 15.14 12.86
C GLY A 323 15.80 16.55 12.69
N LEU A 324 14.49 16.72 12.92
CA LEU A 324 13.86 18.05 12.92
C LEU A 324 14.32 18.95 14.07
N GLU A 325 14.75 18.40 15.21
CA GLU A 325 15.31 19.20 16.33
C GLU A 325 16.78 19.55 16.04
N TYR A 326 17.52 18.60 15.48
CA TYR A 326 18.91 18.80 15.02
C TYR A 326 19.00 19.90 13.95
N LEU A 327 18.15 19.86 12.93
CA LEU A 327 18.08 20.89 11.87
C LEU A 327 17.62 22.27 12.37
N ARG A 328 17.00 22.37 13.55
CA ARG A 328 16.65 23.64 14.21
C ARG A 328 17.76 24.18 15.12
N GLY A 329 18.80 23.39 15.42
CA GLY A 329 19.88 23.79 16.33
C GLY A 329 19.45 23.92 17.79
N GLU A 330 18.42 23.17 18.21
CA GLU A 330 17.83 23.27 19.56
C GLU A 330 18.52 22.36 20.61
N ARG A 331 19.78 21.93 20.35
CA ARG A 331 20.53 21.01 21.22
C ARG A 331 22.05 21.16 21.10
#